data_AF-A0A061FHF6-F1
#
_entry.id   AF-A0A061FHF6-F1
#
_cell.length_a   1.000
_cell.length_b   1.000
_cell.length_c   1.000
_cell.angle_alpha   90.00
_cell.angle_beta   90.00
_cell.angle_gamma   90.00
#
_symmetry.space_group_name_H-M   'P 1'
#
loop_
_entity.id
_entity.type
_entity.pdbx_description
1 polymer ?
#
loop_
_entity_poly.entity_id
_entity_poly.type
_entity_poly.pdbx_seq_one_letter_code
_entity_poly.pdbx_strand_id
1 'polypeptide(L)'
;MLLFLVLVCLLKSFNLGEADTTDGFTPVPLTQANFELQRPYNVPLEERYSYEHGIHKLWVYANDKPHDPNSHTQPRTEIRIEGLDYSSGVQQFEGYGFVPNGTSGVTISEIHGASSGATTLILRIYDGNMRYYSGDLVDTGLYDNGLD
;
A
#
# COMPACT_ATOMS: atom_id res chain seq x y z
N MET A 1 -46.72 11.13 19.29
CA MET A 1 -45.92 10.25 18.42
C MET A 1 -45.56 10.92 17.07
N LEU A 2 -45.27 12.22 17.08
CA LEU A 2 -44.73 12.95 15.91
C LEU A 2 -43.37 13.58 16.28
N LEU A 3 -43.23 14.01 17.53
CA LEU A 3 -41.99 14.58 18.09
C LEU A 3 -40.79 13.60 18.07
N PHE A 4 -41.04 12.31 18.33
CA PHE A 4 -40.00 11.27 18.28
C PHE A 4 -39.51 10.96 16.86
N LEU A 5 -40.38 11.10 15.85
CA LEU A 5 -40.00 10.86 14.46
C LEU A 5 -39.07 11.97 13.93
N VAL A 6 -39.31 13.22 14.35
CA VAL A 6 -38.48 14.37 13.99
C VAL A 6 -37.10 14.30 14.65
N LEU A 7 -37.00 13.84 15.90
CA LEU A 7 -35.71 13.68 16.60
C LEU A 7 -34.82 12.59 15.95
N VAL A 8 -35.42 11.49 15.48
CA VAL A 8 -34.69 10.42 14.76
C VAL A 8 -34.26 10.88 13.36
N CYS A 9 -35.04 11.76 12.71
CA CYS A 9 -34.63 12.37 11.43
C CYS A 9 -33.51 13.41 11.60
N LEU A 10 -33.44 14.15 12.71
CA LEU A 10 -32.34 15.09 12.98
C LEU A 10 -31.01 14.38 13.29
N LEU A 11 -31.05 13.19 13.89
CA LEU A 11 -29.84 12.38 14.13
C LEU A 11 -29.25 11.78 12.85
N LYS A 12 -30.02 11.69 11.77
CA LYS A 12 -29.56 11.15 10.48
C LYS A 12 -28.78 12.15 9.61
N SER A 13 -28.64 13.40 10.04
CA SER A 13 -28.09 14.48 9.21
C SER A 13 -26.86 15.17 9.79
N PHE A 14 -26.22 14.59 10.82
CA PHE A 14 -24.83 14.94 11.09
C PHE A 14 -23.96 14.23 10.06
N ASN A 15 -23.80 14.86 8.88
CA ASN A 15 -22.56 14.73 8.15
C ASN A 15 -21.49 15.34 9.07
N LEU A 16 -20.93 14.54 9.96
CA LEU A 16 -19.58 14.78 10.43
C LEU A 16 -18.77 14.83 9.15
N GLY A 17 -18.38 16.04 8.73
CA GLY A 17 -17.47 16.19 7.60
C GLY A 17 -16.31 15.24 7.84
N GLU A 18 -15.90 14.55 6.78
CA GLU A 18 -14.74 13.68 6.81
C GLU A 18 -13.60 14.44 7.48
N ALA A 19 -13.12 13.92 8.61
CA ALA A 19 -12.04 14.57 9.33
C ALA A 19 -10.82 14.57 8.41
N ASP A 20 -10.17 15.71 8.26
CA ASP A 20 -8.92 15.79 7.52
C ASP A 20 -7.90 14.86 8.19
N THR A 21 -7.62 13.72 7.54
CA THR A 21 -6.71 12.69 8.06
C THR A 21 -5.26 13.18 8.08
N THR A 22 -4.98 14.35 7.52
CA THR A 22 -3.67 15.00 7.52
C THR A 22 -3.55 16.10 8.58
N ASP A 23 -4.59 16.37 9.37
CA ASP A 23 -4.52 17.37 10.45
C ASP A 23 -3.40 17.04 11.45
N GLY A 24 -2.57 18.05 11.73
CA GLY A 24 -1.37 17.89 12.56
C GLY A 24 -0.13 17.33 11.85
N PHE A 25 -0.21 16.94 10.58
CA PHE A 25 0.95 16.52 9.79
C PHE A 25 1.51 17.65 8.92
N THR A 26 2.83 17.64 8.71
CA THR A 26 3.48 18.54 7.75
C THR A 26 3.82 17.75 6.47
N PRO A 27 3.38 18.21 5.28
CA PRO A 27 3.68 17.53 4.03
C PRO A 27 5.20 17.43 3.78
N VAL A 28 5.64 16.23 3.43
CA VAL A 28 7.01 15.97 2.99
C VAL A 28 6.99 15.72 1.48
N PRO A 29 7.72 16.49 0.66
CA PRO A 29 7.73 16.29 -0.79
C PRO A 29 8.26 14.91 -1.16
N LEU A 30 7.40 14.09 -1.76
CA LEU A 30 7.77 12.81 -2.37
C LEU A 30 7.83 12.98 -3.88
N THR A 31 9.01 12.77 -4.47
CA THR A 31 9.24 12.94 -5.91
C THR A 31 9.82 11.68 -6.52
N GLN A 32 9.86 11.60 -7.85
CA GLN A 32 10.52 10.49 -8.54
C GLN A 32 12.00 10.34 -8.20
N ALA A 33 12.67 11.42 -7.77
CA ALA A 33 14.06 11.33 -7.32
C ALA A 33 14.22 10.51 -6.03
N ASN A 34 13.13 10.28 -5.30
CA ASN A 34 13.10 9.43 -4.12
C ASN A 34 12.78 7.96 -4.46
N PHE A 35 12.48 7.62 -5.71
CA PHE A 35 12.03 6.28 -6.07
C PHE A 35 13.18 5.45 -6.62
N GLU A 36 13.65 4.50 -5.82
CA GLU A 36 14.53 3.42 -6.25
C GLU A 36 13.67 2.25 -6.73
N LEU A 37 13.73 1.96 -8.04
CA LEU A 37 13.01 0.83 -8.62
C LEU A 37 13.82 -0.45 -8.45
N GLN A 38 13.24 -1.43 -7.75
CA GLN A 38 13.78 -2.78 -7.67
C GLN A 38 13.00 -3.71 -8.59
N ARG A 39 13.70 -4.68 -9.17
CA ARG A 39 13.18 -5.66 -10.13
C ARG A 39 13.93 -6.98 -9.98
N PRO A 40 13.43 -8.11 -10.52
CA PRO A 40 14.21 -9.34 -10.62
C PRO A 40 15.57 -9.08 -11.29
N TYR A 41 16.66 -9.53 -10.68
CA TYR A 41 18.02 -9.14 -11.12
C TYR A 41 18.30 -9.50 -12.59
N ASN A 42 17.68 -10.57 -13.09
CA ASN A 42 17.90 -11.12 -14.43
C ASN A 42 16.85 -10.70 -15.48
N VAL A 43 15.94 -9.77 -15.17
CA VAL A 43 14.86 -9.34 -16.08
C VAL A 43 14.94 -7.83 -16.28
N PRO A 44 14.95 -7.29 -17.52
CA PRO A 44 14.91 -5.84 -17.75
C PRO A 44 13.75 -5.13 -17.04
N LEU A 45 13.92 -3.85 -16.69
CA LEU A 45 12.93 -3.11 -15.89
C LEU A 45 11.61 -2.93 -16.65
N GLU A 46 11.71 -2.58 -17.92
CA GLU A 46 10.60 -2.37 -18.84
C GLU A 46 9.71 -3.61 -19.04
N GLU A 47 10.21 -4.80 -18.72
CA GLU A 47 9.42 -6.03 -18.76
C GLU A 47 8.59 -6.27 -17.48
N ARG A 48 8.78 -5.45 -16.44
CA ARG A 48 8.12 -5.60 -15.12
C ARG A 48 7.54 -4.29 -14.58
N TYR A 49 7.87 -3.17 -15.19
CA TYR A 49 7.50 -1.84 -14.75
C TYR A 49 7.15 -0.93 -15.93
N SER A 50 6.13 -0.11 -15.76
CA SER A 50 5.90 1.06 -16.61
C SER A 50 5.40 2.26 -15.80
N TYR A 51 5.63 3.46 -16.32
CA TYR A 51 5.12 4.70 -15.77
C TYR A 51 4.50 5.55 -16.85
N GLU A 52 3.17 5.68 -16.80
CA GLU A 52 2.38 6.39 -17.80
C GLU A 52 1.28 7.18 -17.10
N HIS A 53 1.12 8.45 -17.46
CA HIS A 53 0.04 9.32 -16.95
C HIS A 53 -0.06 9.38 -15.41
N GLY A 54 1.08 9.34 -14.71
CA GLY A 54 1.11 9.37 -13.24
C GLY A 54 0.89 8.02 -12.55
N ILE A 55 0.70 6.94 -13.31
CA ILE A 55 0.46 5.60 -12.77
C ILE A 55 1.72 4.77 -12.87
N HIS A 56 2.22 4.31 -11.72
CA HIS A 56 3.25 3.27 -11.64
C HIS A 56 2.57 1.91 -11.76
N LYS A 57 2.87 1.17 -12.83
CA LYS A 57 2.41 -0.21 -13.00
C LYS A 57 3.59 -1.13 -12.71
N LEU A 58 3.41 -2.03 -11.74
CA LEU A 58 4.41 -3.02 -11.34
C LEU A 58 3.79 -4.40 -11.47
N TRP A 59 4.51 -5.33 -12.06
CA TRP A 59 4.12 -6.74 -12.10
C TRP A 59 5.33 -7.62 -11.86
N VAL A 60 5.07 -8.82 -11.34
CA VAL A 60 6.07 -9.82 -11.02
C VAL A 60 5.41 -11.20 -11.17
N TYR A 61 6.18 -12.17 -11.64
CA TYR A 61 5.70 -13.56 -11.75
C TYR A 61 6.27 -14.42 -10.64
N ALA A 62 5.51 -15.45 -10.23
CA ALA A 62 5.92 -16.35 -9.16
C ALA A 62 7.25 -17.10 -9.45
N ASN A 63 7.64 -17.21 -10.72
CA ASN A 63 8.88 -17.86 -11.17
C ASN A 63 10.00 -16.87 -11.52
N ASP A 64 9.79 -15.55 -11.34
CA ASP A 64 10.86 -14.57 -11.45
C ASP A 64 11.96 -14.85 -10.41
N LYS A 65 13.10 -14.18 -10.56
CA LYS A 65 14.17 -14.24 -9.56
C LYS A 65 14.03 -13.13 -8.51
N PRO A 66 14.71 -13.26 -7.36
CA PRO A 66 14.79 -12.17 -6.39
C PRO A 66 15.40 -10.90 -7.01
N HIS A 67 15.30 -9.78 -6.29
CA HIS A 67 15.91 -8.52 -6.74
C HIS A 67 17.45 -8.52 -6.76
N ASP A 68 18.08 -9.36 -5.93
CA ASP A 68 19.52 -9.52 -5.83
C ASP A 68 19.89 -11.01 -6.01
N PRO A 69 20.98 -11.33 -6.74
CA PRO A 69 21.41 -12.72 -6.97
C PRO A 69 21.69 -13.54 -5.70
N ASN A 70 22.03 -12.88 -4.60
CA ASN A 70 22.34 -13.49 -3.31
C ASN A 70 21.15 -13.44 -2.34
N SER A 71 20.01 -12.85 -2.74
CA SER A 71 18.82 -12.80 -1.89
C SER A 71 18.11 -14.15 -1.86
N HIS A 72 17.61 -14.51 -0.68
CA HIS A 72 16.71 -15.65 -0.46
C HIS A 72 15.24 -15.24 -0.38
N THR A 73 14.92 -13.96 -0.61
CA THR A 73 13.55 -13.45 -0.60
C THR A 73 12.79 -13.88 -1.85
N GLN A 74 11.47 -13.73 -1.83
CA GLN A 74 10.64 -13.92 -3.03
C GLN A 74 10.91 -12.81 -4.08
N PRO A 75 10.50 -13.04 -5.34
CA PRO A 75 10.59 -12.05 -6.40
C PRO A 75 9.78 -10.80 -6.09
N ARG A 76 10.24 -9.66 -6.61
CA ARG A 76 9.59 -8.37 -6.45
C ARG A 76 9.85 -7.45 -7.62
N THR A 77 8.87 -6.62 -7.91
CA THR A 77 9.04 -5.35 -8.60
C THR A 77 8.40 -4.31 -7.70
N GLU A 78 9.21 -3.43 -7.11
CA GLU A 78 8.76 -2.50 -6.07
C GLU A 78 9.45 -1.14 -6.22
N ILE A 79 8.83 -0.13 -5.63
CA ILE A 79 9.44 1.19 -5.43
C ILE A 79 9.89 1.26 -3.98
N ARG A 80 11.21 1.37 -3.77
CA ARG A 80 11.77 1.74 -2.48
C ARG A 80 11.89 3.26 -2.42
N ILE A 81 11.40 3.85 -1.33
CA ILE A 81 11.53 5.29 -1.08
C ILE A 81 12.89 5.55 -0.43
N GLU A 82 13.70 6.40 -1.04
CA GLU A 82 15.02 6.82 -0.56
C GLU A 82 15.06 8.29 -0.15
N GLY A 83 15.96 8.60 0.79
CA GLY A 83 16.20 9.98 1.25
C GLY A 83 15.14 10.52 2.21
N LEU A 84 14.15 9.71 2.55
CA LEU A 84 13.07 10.01 3.50
C LEU A 84 12.96 8.96 4.61
N ASP A 85 14.04 8.20 4.86
CA ASP A 85 14.12 7.28 5.99
C ASP A 85 13.88 8.04 7.30
N TYR A 86 13.10 7.44 8.20
CA TYR A 86 12.71 8.07 9.46
C TYR A 86 13.15 7.24 10.67
N SER A 87 13.60 7.91 11.72
CA SER A 87 14.17 7.26 12.91
C SER A 87 13.38 7.54 14.19
N SER A 88 12.43 8.48 14.17
CA SER A 88 11.62 8.86 15.33
C SER A 88 10.37 9.64 14.89
N GLY A 89 9.47 9.88 15.84
CA GLY A 89 8.22 10.61 15.61
C GLY A 89 7.14 9.73 14.99
N VAL A 90 6.14 10.39 14.41
CA VAL A 90 5.03 9.75 13.68
C VAL A 90 5.06 10.29 12.26
N GLN A 91 5.05 9.37 11.29
CA GLN A 91 4.87 9.72 9.88
C GLN A 91 3.63 9.01 9.35
N GLN A 92 2.97 9.66 8.41
CA GLN A 92 1.85 9.13 7.67
C GLN A 92 2.29 8.95 6.22
N PHE A 93 1.89 7.84 5.63
CA PHE A 93 1.97 7.58 4.20
C PHE A 93 0.57 7.29 3.69
N GLU A 94 0.24 7.86 2.54
CA GLU A 94 -1.01 7.63 1.81
C GLU A 94 -0.64 7.29 0.37
N GLY A 95 -1.38 6.38 -0.25
CA GLY A 95 -1.22 6.07 -1.66
C GLY A 95 -2.37 5.23 -2.16
N TYR A 96 -2.75 5.47 -3.41
CA TYR A 96 -3.81 4.73 -4.08
C TYR A 96 -3.23 3.54 -4.85
N GLY A 97 -3.91 2.40 -4.77
CA GLY A 97 -3.48 1.16 -5.39
C GLY A 97 -4.59 0.46 -6.15
N PHE A 98 -4.22 -0.48 -7.01
CA PHE A 98 -5.14 -1.36 -7.72
C PHE A 98 -4.53 -2.74 -7.85
N VAL A 99 -5.27 -3.78 -7.46
CA VAL A 99 -4.83 -5.18 -7.60
C VAL A 99 -5.81 -5.93 -8.51
N PRO A 100 -5.36 -6.40 -9.68
CA PRO A 100 -6.22 -7.16 -10.59
C PRO A 100 -6.67 -8.49 -9.99
N ASN A 101 -7.91 -8.90 -10.27
CA ASN A 101 -8.41 -10.22 -9.92
C ASN A 101 -7.51 -11.34 -10.47
N GLY A 102 -7.34 -12.40 -9.69
CA GLY A 102 -6.44 -13.51 -10.00
C GLY A 102 -5.01 -13.33 -9.47
N THR A 103 -4.70 -12.17 -8.90
CA THR A 103 -3.40 -11.87 -8.28
C THR A 103 -3.43 -12.20 -6.78
N SER A 104 -2.95 -13.37 -6.34
CA SER A 104 -2.97 -13.78 -4.92
C SER A 104 -1.58 -13.84 -4.30
N GLY A 105 -1.45 -13.37 -3.06
CA GLY A 105 -0.21 -13.34 -2.29
C GLY A 105 0.71 -12.16 -2.59
N VAL A 106 0.18 -11.09 -3.17
CA VAL A 106 0.95 -9.88 -3.50
C VAL A 106 1.04 -8.94 -2.30
N THR A 107 2.24 -8.48 -2.02
CA THR A 107 2.49 -7.39 -1.08
C THR A 107 2.26 -6.05 -1.78
N ILE A 108 1.50 -5.16 -1.14
CA ILE A 108 1.18 -3.82 -1.67
C ILE A 108 1.92 -2.70 -0.92
N SER A 109 2.31 -2.93 0.32
CA SER A 109 3.01 -1.94 1.15
C SER A 109 3.81 -2.65 2.24
N GLU A 110 5.03 -2.17 2.47
CA GLU A 110 5.93 -2.65 3.50
C GLU A 110 6.56 -1.47 4.23
N ILE A 111 6.69 -1.60 5.55
CA ILE A 111 7.52 -0.72 6.37
C ILE A 111 8.64 -1.58 6.96
N HIS A 112 9.88 -1.24 6.63
CA HIS A 112 11.08 -1.89 7.14
C HIS A 112 11.58 -1.23 8.45
N GLY A 113 12.41 -1.96 9.21
CA GLY A 113 13.08 -1.40 10.39
C GLY A 113 12.45 -1.77 11.74
N ALA A 114 11.88 -2.97 11.86
CA ALA A 114 11.38 -3.47 13.15
C ALA A 114 12.50 -3.70 14.16
N SER A 115 12.18 -3.58 15.45
CA SER A 115 13.12 -3.93 16.54
C SER A 115 13.48 -5.42 16.55
N SER A 116 12.60 -6.27 15.99
CA SER A 116 12.84 -7.68 15.72
C SER A 116 12.30 -8.05 14.34
N GLY A 117 13.14 -8.62 13.47
CA GLY A 117 12.78 -8.93 12.08
C GLY A 117 13.11 -7.81 11.10
N ALA A 118 12.95 -8.08 9.80
CA ALA A 118 13.29 -7.11 8.75
C ALA A 118 12.19 -6.05 8.52
N THR A 119 10.94 -6.39 8.82
CA THR A 119 9.74 -5.58 8.54
C THR A 119 8.93 -5.34 9.80
N THR A 120 8.36 -4.15 9.92
CA THR A 120 7.38 -3.74 10.96
C THR A 120 5.96 -4.02 10.48
N LEU A 121 5.68 -3.75 9.21
CA LEU A 121 4.38 -3.91 8.59
C LEU A 121 4.54 -4.45 7.18
N ILE A 122 3.68 -5.39 6.82
CA ILE A 122 3.49 -5.88 5.46
C ILE A 122 1.98 -5.97 5.25
N LEU A 123 1.46 -5.32 4.22
CA LEU A 123 0.08 -5.49 3.76
C LEU A 123 0.09 -6.38 2.52
N ARG A 124 -0.62 -7.50 2.59
CA ARG A 124 -0.72 -8.46 1.48
C ARG A 124 -2.15 -8.74 1.12
N ILE A 125 -2.41 -8.93 -0.16
CA ILE A 125 -3.72 -9.34 -0.65
C ILE A 125 -3.70 -10.82 -1.01
N TYR A 126 -4.63 -11.57 -0.41
CA TYR A 126 -4.90 -12.98 -0.68
C TYR A 126 -6.37 -13.15 -1.03
N ASP A 127 -6.64 -13.63 -2.23
CA ASP A 127 -8.01 -13.92 -2.70
C ASP A 127 -8.98 -12.74 -2.49
N GLY A 128 -8.48 -11.52 -2.73
CA GLY A 128 -9.22 -10.27 -2.61
C GLY A 128 -9.27 -9.68 -1.20
N ASN A 129 -8.64 -10.35 -0.23
CA ASN A 129 -8.62 -9.91 1.17
C ASN A 129 -7.25 -9.37 1.55
N MET A 130 -7.19 -8.15 2.06
CA MET A 130 -5.97 -7.59 2.62
C MET A 130 -5.72 -8.14 4.02
N ARG A 131 -4.48 -8.49 4.31
CA ARG A 131 -4.03 -9.00 5.59
C ARG A 131 -2.78 -8.30 6.09
N TYR A 132 -2.66 -8.19 7.41
CA TYR A 132 -1.38 -7.90 8.07
C TYR A 132 -0.52 -9.16 8.00
N TYR A 133 0.59 -9.07 7.26
CA TYR A 133 1.39 -10.22 6.84
C TYR A 133 0.51 -11.29 6.17
N SER A 134 0.33 -12.43 6.83
CA SER A 134 -0.55 -13.53 6.40
C SER A 134 -1.61 -13.86 7.46
N GLY A 135 -1.72 -13.05 8.52
CA GLY A 135 -2.57 -13.30 9.67
C GLY A 135 -3.86 -12.49 9.60
N ASP A 136 -3.88 -11.38 10.32
CA ASP A 136 -5.09 -10.62 10.60
C ASP A 136 -5.70 -10.02 9.34
N LEU A 137 -7.02 -10.10 9.23
CA LEU A 137 -7.78 -9.50 8.15
C LEU A 137 -7.88 -7.99 8.38
N VAL A 138 -7.47 -7.21 7.38
CA VAL A 138 -7.54 -5.75 7.39
C VAL A 138 -8.78 -5.29 6.61
N ASP A 139 -8.98 -5.84 5.41
CA ASP A 139 -10.12 -5.50 4.56
C ASP A 139 -10.41 -6.60 3.50
N THR A 140 -11.55 -6.54 2.82
CA THR A 140 -12.08 -7.57 1.91
C THR A 140 -12.60 -6.99 0.60
N GLY A 141 -12.63 -7.81 -0.46
CA GLY A 141 -13.26 -7.43 -1.73
C GLY A 141 -12.45 -6.44 -2.56
N LEU A 142 -11.13 -6.43 -2.40
CA LEU A 142 -10.25 -5.40 -2.95
C LEU A 142 -9.76 -5.65 -4.38
N TYR A 143 -10.08 -6.81 -4.97
CA TYR A 143 -9.75 -7.05 -6.38
C TYR A 143 -10.58 -6.16 -7.29
N ASP A 144 -9.94 -5.66 -8.33
CA ASP A 144 -10.53 -4.79 -9.35
C ASP A 144 -11.19 -3.52 -8.81
N ASN A 145 -10.85 -3.15 -7.56
CA ASN A 145 -11.30 -1.94 -6.89
C ASN A 145 -10.09 -1.06 -6.55
N GLY A 146 -10.33 0.25 -6.43
CA GLY A 146 -9.34 1.16 -5.90
C GLY A 146 -9.08 0.86 -4.42
N LEU A 147 -7.81 0.88 -4.03
CA LEU A 147 -7.40 0.97 -2.63
C LEU A 147 -7.28 2.46 -2.30
N ASP A 148 -8.06 2.93 -1.32
CA ASP A 148 -8.02 4.27 -0.73
C ASP A 148 -7.58 4.25 0.75
#